data_AF-A0A510JTZ2-F1
#
_entry.id   AF-A0A510JTZ2-F1
#
_cell.length_a   1.000
_cell.length_b   1.000
_cell.length_c   1.000
_cell.angle_alpha   90.00
_cell.angle_beta   90.00
_cell.angle_gamma   90.00
#
_symmetry.space_group_name_H-M   'P 1'
#
loop_
_entity.id
_entity.type
_entity.pdbx_description
1 polymer ?
#
loop_
_entity_poly.entity_id
_entity_poly.type
_entity_poly.pdbx_seq_one_letter_code
_entity_poly.pdbx_strand_id
1 'polypeptide(L)' 'MKKLALILVGLGALSCTNAKLVDYNTTRLNHIEDYLDENKPNPGSQKYRSLEREAEKWVDDQQQQQ' A
#
# COMPACT_ATOMS: atom_id res chain seq x y z
N MET A 1 -14.44 -31.77 18.59
CA MET A 1 -13.61 -30.73 19.23
C MET A 1 -12.15 -30.72 18.75
N LYS A 2 -11.42 -31.86 18.80
CA LYS A 2 -10.01 -31.93 18.34
C LYS A 2 -9.78 -31.51 16.88
N LYS A 3 -10.70 -31.85 15.97
CA LYS A 3 -10.61 -31.48 14.53
C LYS A 3 -10.84 -29.98 14.27
N LEU A 4 -11.66 -29.32 15.09
CA LEU A 4 -11.89 -27.87 14.97
C LEU A 4 -10.67 -27.07 15.44
N ALA A 5 -10.01 -27.52 16.50
CA ALA A 5 -8.77 -26.91 16.99
C ALA A 5 -7.64 -26.98 15.94
N LEU A 6 -7.51 -28.10 15.22
CA LEU A 6 -6.52 -28.25 14.15
C LEU A 6 -6.78 -27.33 12.95
N ILE A 7 -8.05 -27.08 12.59
CA ILE A 7 -8.40 -26.16 11.50
C ILE A 7 -8.09 -24.71 11.89
N LEU A 8 -8.42 -24.30 13.11
CA LEU A 8 -8.12 -22.96 13.63
C LEU A 8 -6.62 -22.67 13.70
N VAL A 9 -5.82 -23.64 14.15
CA VAL A 9 -4.35 -23.52 14.18
C VAL A 9 -3.77 -23.49 12.76
N GLY A 10 -4.30 -24.29 11.84
CA GLY A 10 -3.86 -24.32 10.44
C GLY A 10 -4.12 -23.00 9.71
N LEU A 11 -5.29 -22.38 9.91
CA LEU A 11 -5.64 -21.09 9.31
C LEU A 11 -4.81 -19.93 9.92
N GLY A 12 -4.58 -19.95 11.23
CA GLY A 12 -3.77 -18.92 11.90
C GLY A 12 -2.28 -18.96 11.53
N ALA A 13 -1.75 -20.13 11.14
CA ALA A 13 -0.37 -20.26 10.68
C ALA A 13 -0.15 -19.65 9.28
N LEU A 14 -1.15 -19.75 8.39
CA LEU A 14 -1.06 -19.23 7.02
C LEU A 14 -1.16 -17.70 6.93
N SER A 15 -1.82 -17.05 7.90
CA SER A 15 -1.93 -15.58 7.93
C SER A 15 -0.61 -14.87 8.22
N CYS A 16 0.33 -15.52 8.92
CA CYS A 16 1.57 -14.88 9.36
C CYS A 16 2.68 -14.91 8.29
N THR A 17 2.67 -15.86 7.37
CA THR A 17 3.71 -15.97 6.33
C THR A 17 3.62 -14.84 5.31
N ASN A 18 2.41 -14.42 4.94
CA ASN A 18 2.20 -13.30 4.02
C ASN A 18 2.44 -11.94 4.68
N ALA A 19 2.26 -11.82 6.00
CA ALA A 19 2.43 -10.55 6.70
C ALA A 19 3.85 -9.98 6.54
N LYS A 20 4.90 -10.82 6.63
CA LYS A 20 6.29 -10.37 6.48
C LYS A 20 6.62 -9.89 5.06
N LEU A 21 6.07 -10.55 4.04
CA LEU A 21 6.27 -10.16 2.65
C LEU A 21 5.53 -8.85 2.33
N VAL A 22 4.29 -8.72 2.82
CA VAL A 22 3.51 -7.48 2.71
C VAL A 22 4.24 -6.34 3.41
N ASP A 23 4.70 -6.54 4.65
CA ASP A 23 5.44 -5.55 5.43
C ASP A 23 6.75 -5.11 4.77
N TYR A 24 7.52 -6.08 4.25
CA TYR A 24 8.76 -5.79 3.51
C TYR A 24 8.50 -4.94 2.27
N ASN A 25 7.50 -5.30 1.46
CA ASN A 25 7.16 -4.54 0.26
C ASN A 25 6.59 -3.17 0.59
N THR A 26 5.77 -3.06 1.64
CA THR A 26 5.21 -1.78 2.13
C THR A 26 6.34 -0.85 2.55
N THR A 27 7.30 -1.35 3.33
CA THR A 27 8.46 -0.56 3.76
C THR A 27 9.27 -0.03 2.57
N ARG A 28 9.49 -0.87 1.54
CA ARG A 28 10.24 -0.47 0.34
C ARG A 28 9.49 0.58 -0.49
N LEU A 29 8.18 0.42 -0.63
CA LEU A 29 7.35 1.41 -1.31
C LEU A 29 7.38 2.74 -0.58
N ASN A 30 7.16 2.75 0.75
CA ASN A 30 7.24 3.96 1.57
C ASN A 30 8.59 4.68 1.40
N HIS A 31 9.70 3.94 1.44
CA HIS A 31 11.02 4.52 1.25
C HIS A 31 11.19 5.19 -0.14
N ILE A 32 10.62 4.58 -1.19
CA ILE A 32 10.65 5.16 -2.54
C ILE A 32 9.77 6.42 -2.59
N GLU A 33 8.58 6.38 -1.99
CA GLU A 33 7.67 7.53 -1.94
C GLU A 33 8.31 8.72 -1.21
N ASP A 34 8.94 8.46 -0.06
CA ASP A 34 9.65 9.48 0.73
C ASP A 34 10.80 10.09 -0.10
N TYR A 35 11.60 9.26 -0.76
CA TYR A 35 12.68 9.73 -1.62
C TYR A 35 12.17 10.63 -2.74
N LEU A 36 11.07 10.26 -3.41
CA LEU A 36 10.49 11.05 -4.50
C LEU A 36 9.82 12.33 -4.01
N ASP A 37 9.28 12.35 -2.79
CA ASP A 37 8.71 13.56 -2.18
C ASP A 37 9.80 14.59 -1.85
N GLU A 38 10.92 14.11 -1.31
CA GLU A 38 12.06 14.93 -0.89
C GLU A 38 12.92 15.39 -2.07
N ASN A 39 13.02 14.57 -3.13
CA ASN A 39 13.93 14.79 -4.24
C ASN A 39 13.16 15.05 -5.53
N LYS A 40 12.92 16.33 -5.82
CA LYS A 40 12.35 16.74 -7.12
C LYS A 40 13.37 16.45 -8.23
N PRO A 41 13.01 15.64 -9.26
CA PRO A 41 13.94 15.28 -10.32
C PRO A 41 14.34 16.47 -11.21
N ASN A 42 13.51 17.53 -11.27
CA ASN A 42 13.81 18.74 -12.02
C ASN A 42 13.20 19.98 -11.33
N PRO A 43 13.87 21.15 -11.33
CA PRO A 43 13.26 22.39 -10.87
C PRO A 43 11.96 22.68 -11.64
N GLY A 44 10.87 22.90 -10.91
CA GLY A 44 9.54 23.15 -11.48
C GLY A 44 8.72 21.89 -11.83
N SER A 45 9.23 20.68 -11.61
CA SER A 45 8.41 19.47 -11.73
C SER A 45 7.27 19.48 -10.71
N GLN A 46 6.15 18.83 -11.05
CA GLN A 46 5.07 18.62 -10.10
C GLN A 46 5.57 17.85 -8.88
N LYS A 47 4.95 18.11 -7.72
CA LYS A 47 5.24 17.36 -6.49
C LYS A 47 4.85 15.90 -6.73
N TYR A 48 5.71 14.98 -6.28
CA TYR A 48 5.42 13.55 -6.33
C TYR A 48 4.05 13.25 -5.68
N ARG A 49 3.33 12.31 -6.28
CA ARG A 49 2.06 11.78 -5.80
C ARG A 49 2.03 10.29 -6.11
N SER A 50 1.51 9.48 -5.19
CA SER A 50 1.35 8.05 -5.43
C SER A 50 0.18 7.80 -6.39
N LEU A 51 0.22 6.70 -7.14
CA LEU A 51 -0.85 6.32 -8.07
C LEU A 51 -2.21 6.17 -7.37
N GLU A 52 -2.21 5.72 -6.12
CA GLU A 52 -3.42 5.63 -5.30
C GLU A 52 -4.01 7.02 -5.06
N ARG A 53 -3.19 7.99 -4.64
CA ARG A 53 -3.60 9.39 -4.45
C ARG A 53 -3.98 10.10 -5.75
N GLU A 54 -3.45 9.67 -6.89
CA GLU A 54 -3.88 10.12 -8.22
C GLU A 54 -5.25 9.55 -8.59
N ALA A 55 -5.48 8.26 -8.31
CA ALA A 55 -6.77 7.61 -8.54
C ALA A 55 -7.88 8.21 -7.66
N GLU A 56 -7.61 8.47 -6.38
CA GLU A 56 -8.53 9.16 -5.47
C GLU A 56 -8.90 10.54 -6.01
N LYS A 57 -7.90 11.34 -6.39
CA LYS A 57 -8.13 12.66 -6.97
C LYS A 57 -8.98 12.58 -8.25
N TRP A 58 -8.72 11.60 -9.10
CA TRP A 58 -9.51 11.40 -10.32
C TRP A 58 -10.99 11.12 -9.99
N VAL A 59 -11.27 10.29 -8.98
CA VAL A 59 -12.64 10.01 -8.52
C VAL A 59 -13.31 11.28 -8.00
N ASP A 60 -12.63 12.06 -7.15
CA ASP A 60 -13.15 13.32 -6.61
C ASP A 60 -13.47 14.33 -7.73
N ASP A 61 -12.56 14.47 -8.70
CA ASP A 61 -12.73 15.38 -9.84
C ASP A 61 -13.92 14.97 -10.72
N GLN A 62 -14.24 13.67 -10.83
CA GLN A 62 -15.44 13.19 -11.53
C GLN A 62 -16.74 13.47 -10.77
N GLN A 63 -16.72 13.43 -9.44
CA GLN A 63 -17.90 13.72 -8.62
C GLN A 63 -18.24 15.20 -8.57
N GLN A 64 -17.24 16.08 -8.61
CA GLN A 64 -17.44 17.54 -8.64
C GLN A 64 -17.96 18.08 -9.99
N GLN A 65 -17.86 17.28 -11.06
CA GLN A 65 -18.37 17.63 -12.40
C GLN A 65 -19.85 17.25 -12.62
N GLN A 66 -20.49 16.61 -11.64
CA GLN A 66 -21.92 16.26 -11.63
C GLN A 66 -22.72 17.19 -10.72
#